data_AF-A0A4Q3YK39-F1
#
_entry.id   AF-A0A4Q3YK39-F1
#
_cell.length_a   1.000
_cell.length_b   1.000
_cell.length_c   1.000
_cell.angle_alpha   90.00
_cell.angle_beta   90.00
_cell.angle_gamma   90.00
#
_symmetry.space_group_name_H-M   'P 1'
#
loop_
_entity.id
_entity.type
_entity.pdbx_description
1 polymer ?
#
loop_
_entity_poly.entity_id
_entity_poly.type
_entity_poly.pdbx_seq_one_letter_code
_entity_poly.pdbx_strand_id
1 'polypeptide(L)'
;IQYIISIHIPIILTVLTPLALGWRYPAIFTPLHIIFLELIMGPTCSIIYENEPMEENTMQQRPRPFTTTFFNWKELSTSIFQGLMITLGTLGTYRYAIHHGADEATTRTMVFVSLITANIFLTLVNRSFFYSLLTVITYKNNMVPFIIAITTMVAAALISWPPFAVFFGFSTISSSALLFSITTGFVSVAWFEVVKLKIRYDHRN
;
A
#
# COMPACT_ATOMS: atom_id res chain seq x y z
N ILE A 1 1.86 -2.80 -14.01
CA ILE A 1 3.25 -3.23 -13.68
C ILE A 1 3.88 -2.36 -12.59
N GLN A 2 3.89 -1.04 -12.72
CA GLN A 2 4.42 -0.13 -11.68
C GLN A 2 3.80 -0.35 -10.29
N TYR A 3 2.47 -0.45 -10.24
CA TYR A 3 1.73 -0.79 -9.01
C TYR A 3 2.20 -2.10 -8.35
N ILE A 4 2.41 -3.16 -9.16
CA ILE A 4 2.88 -4.46 -8.67
C ILE A 4 4.24 -4.30 -7.99
N ILE A 5 5.17 -3.56 -8.62
CA ILE A 5 6.50 -3.30 -8.07
C ILE A 5 6.41 -2.49 -6.77
N SER A 6 5.61 -1.41 -6.75
CA SER A 6 5.45 -0.56 -5.57
C SER A 6 4.90 -1.29 -4.34
N ILE A 7 4.14 -2.37 -4.53
CA ILE A 7 3.56 -3.17 -3.44
C ILE A 7 4.50 -4.24 -2.92
N HIS A 8 5.22 -4.93 -3.82
CA HIS A 8 6.09 -6.03 -3.42
C HIS A 8 7.33 -5.52 -2.68
N ILE A 9 7.86 -4.34 -3.04
CA ILE A 9 9.02 -3.74 -2.38
C ILE A 9 8.78 -3.57 -0.85
N PRO A 10 7.69 -2.93 -0.38
CA PRO A 10 7.36 -2.86 1.04
C PRO A 10 7.28 -4.20 1.74
N ILE A 11 6.65 -5.19 1.11
CA ILE A 11 6.48 -6.52 1.71
C ILE A 11 7.83 -7.19 1.90
N ILE A 12 8.64 -7.23 0.85
CA ILE A 12 9.98 -7.83 0.86
C ILE A 12 10.85 -7.11 1.89
N LEU A 13 10.92 -5.78 1.86
CA LEU A 13 11.80 -5.03 2.76
C LEU A 13 11.33 -5.07 4.21
N THR A 14 10.02 -5.10 4.47
CA THR A 14 9.51 -5.20 5.85
C THR A 14 9.83 -6.57 6.47
N VAL A 15 9.91 -7.64 5.66
CA VAL A 15 10.34 -8.97 6.11
C VAL A 15 11.86 -9.06 6.22
N LEU A 16 12.58 -8.57 5.21
CA LEU A 16 14.03 -8.69 5.10
C LEU A 16 14.77 -7.81 6.11
N THR A 17 14.32 -6.57 6.35
CA THR A 17 15.08 -5.59 7.13
C THR A 17 15.25 -6.00 8.61
N PRO A 18 14.18 -6.38 9.34
CA PRO A 18 14.32 -6.85 10.73
C PRO A 18 15.17 -8.12 10.83
N LEU A 19 15.07 -9.00 9.84
CA LEU A 19 15.82 -10.25 9.77
C LEU A 19 17.32 -9.99 9.52
N ALA A 20 17.65 -9.15 8.54
CA ALA A 20 19.02 -8.83 8.16
C ALA A 20 19.76 -8.01 9.25
N LEU A 21 19.04 -7.12 9.94
CA LEU A 21 19.60 -6.28 11.01
C LEU A 21 19.57 -6.94 12.40
N GLY A 22 19.06 -8.17 12.53
CA GLY A 22 18.99 -8.88 13.80
C GLY A 22 18.15 -8.16 14.86
N TRP A 23 17.02 -7.57 14.45
CA TRP A 23 16.13 -6.84 15.37
C TRP A 23 15.48 -7.78 16.39
N ARG A 24 14.94 -7.22 17.49
CA ARG A 24 14.31 -7.97 18.60
C ARG A 24 13.29 -9.01 18.13
N TYR A 25 12.48 -8.66 17.15
CA TYR A 25 11.55 -9.56 16.46
C TYR A 25 11.93 -9.62 14.98
N PRO A 26 12.83 -10.52 14.57
CA PRO A 26 13.35 -10.57 13.20
C PRO A 26 12.33 -11.16 12.22
N ALA A 27 11.47 -12.08 12.69
CA ALA A 27 10.43 -12.73 11.91
C ALA A 27 9.03 -12.16 12.26
N ILE A 28 8.79 -10.89 11.93
CA ILE A 28 7.50 -10.23 12.23
C ILE A 28 6.37 -10.89 11.47
N PHE A 29 6.57 -11.16 10.16
CA PHE A 29 5.58 -11.78 9.31
C PHE A 29 5.92 -13.24 9.06
N THR A 30 4.92 -14.10 9.29
CA THR A 30 4.95 -15.49 8.85
C THR A 30 4.47 -15.59 7.40
N PRO A 31 4.74 -16.70 6.69
CA PRO A 31 4.26 -16.92 5.32
C PRO A 31 2.76 -16.69 5.16
N LEU A 32 1.99 -16.97 6.21
CA LEU A 32 0.55 -16.79 6.26
C LEU A 32 0.12 -15.32 6.07
N HIS A 33 0.82 -14.38 6.71
CA HIS A 33 0.57 -12.94 6.54
C HIS A 33 0.85 -12.49 5.12
N ILE A 34 1.93 -13.00 4.53
CA ILE A 34 2.36 -12.67 3.16
C ILE A 34 1.31 -13.19 2.17
N ILE A 35 0.90 -14.46 2.29
CA ILE A 35 -0.15 -15.04 1.44
C ILE A 35 -1.44 -14.24 1.54
N PHE A 36 -1.81 -13.78 2.75
CA PHE A 36 -3.00 -12.95 2.92
C PHE A 36 -2.89 -11.60 2.20
N LEU A 37 -1.74 -10.93 2.28
CA LEU A 37 -1.49 -9.70 1.53
C LEU A 37 -1.56 -9.96 0.02
N GLU A 38 -0.93 -11.03 -0.47
CA GLU A 38 -0.98 -11.43 -1.89
C GLU A 38 -2.41 -11.73 -2.36
N LEU A 39 -3.21 -12.39 -1.54
CA LEU A 39 -4.60 -12.71 -1.84
C LEU A 39 -5.49 -11.46 -1.96
N ILE A 40 -5.18 -10.38 -1.23
CA ILE A 40 -5.82 -9.09 -1.41
C ILE A 40 -5.32 -8.41 -2.69
N MET A 41 -4.01 -8.47 -2.93
CA MET A 41 -3.35 -7.71 -3.99
C MET A 41 -3.67 -8.23 -5.39
N GLY A 42 -3.80 -9.54 -5.58
CA GLY A 42 -4.13 -10.15 -6.87
C GLY A 42 -5.48 -9.65 -7.46
N PRO A 43 -6.60 -9.81 -6.75
CA PRO A 43 -7.91 -9.31 -7.16
C PRO A 43 -7.94 -7.79 -7.29
N THR A 44 -7.21 -7.07 -6.43
CA THR A 44 -7.07 -5.62 -6.53
C THR A 44 -6.41 -5.24 -7.86
N CYS A 45 -5.36 -5.95 -8.28
CA CYS A 45 -4.69 -5.71 -9.55
C CYS A 45 -5.61 -5.99 -10.75
N SER A 46 -6.22 -7.18 -10.81
CA SER A 46 -7.02 -7.59 -11.96
C SER A 46 -8.33 -6.81 -12.05
N ILE A 47 -9.06 -6.66 -10.95
CA ILE A 47 -10.40 -6.06 -11.01
C ILE A 47 -10.33 -4.54 -11.15
N ILE A 48 -9.39 -3.85 -10.48
CA ILE A 48 -9.35 -2.38 -10.51
C ILE A 48 -8.69 -1.88 -11.77
N TYR A 49 -7.52 -2.41 -12.14
CA TYR A 49 -6.77 -1.88 -13.27
C TYR A 49 -7.20 -2.44 -14.62
N GLU A 50 -7.72 -3.67 -14.70
CA GLU A 50 -8.22 -4.19 -15.98
C GLU A 50 -9.63 -3.68 -16.30
N ASN A 51 -10.47 -3.41 -15.29
CA ASN A 51 -11.81 -2.82 -15.52
C ASN A 51 -11.80 -1.28 -15.53
N GLU A 52 -10.64 -0.65 -15.61
CA GLU A 52 -10.57 0.80 -15.63
C GLU A 52 -10.95 1.36 -17.00
N PRO A 53 -11.89 2.32 -17.07
CA PRO A 53 -12.25 2.94 -18.33
C PRO A 53 -11.04 3.66 -18.92
N MET A 54 -10.92 3.59 -20.25
CA MET A 54 -9.85 4.26 -20.99
C MET A 54 -9.79 5.74 -20.61
N GLU A 55 -8.59 6.25 -20.32
CA GLU A 55 -8.39 7.65 -19.95
C GLU A 55 -8.89 8.59 -21.05
N GLU A 56 -9.54 9.70 -20.66
CA GLU A 56 -9.99 10.73 -21.60
C GLU A 56 -8.80 11.24 -22.42
N ASN A 57 -8.97 11.27 -23.75
CA ASN A 57 -7.96 11.64 -24.75
C ASN A 57 -6.92 10.56 -25.12
N THR A 58 -7.05 9.31 -24.66
CA THR A 58 -6.15 8.21 -25.10
C THR A 58 -6.10 8.08 -26.62
N MET A 59 -7.25 8.21 -27.30
CA MET A 59 -7.34 8.14 -28.77
C MET A 59 -6.80 9.38 -29.50
N GLN A 60 -6.51 10.46 -28.78
CA GLN A 60 -5.90 11.68 -29.33
C GLN A 60 -4.37 11.68 -29.14
N GLN A 61 -3.84 10.76 -28.33
CA GLN A 61 -2.40 10.61 -28.15
C GLN A 61 -1.79 9.83 -29.31
N ARG A 62 -0.59 10.23 -29.74
CA ARG A 62 0.14 9.52 -30.80
C ARG A 62 0.47 8.10 -30.33
N PRO A 63 0.44 7.09 -31.24
CA PRO A 63 0.86 5.74 -30.92
C PRO A 63 2.26 5.71 -30.30
N ARG A 64 2.44 4.91 -29.24
CA ARG A 64 3.75 4.80 -28.58
C ARG A 64 4.82 4.31 -29.57
N PRO A 65 6.01 4.93 -29.63
CA PRO A 65 7.08 4.47 -30.50
C PRO A 65 7.57 3.07 -30.09
N PHE A 66 7.86 2.20 -31.05
CA PHE A 66 8.38 0.84 -30.81
C PHE A 66 9.72 0.82 -30.04
N THR A 67 10.46 1.93 -30.03
CA THR A 67 11.72 2.09 -29.29
C THR A 67 11.53 2.42 -27.82
N THR A 68 10.30 2.72 -27.38
CA THR A 68 10.00 2.95 -25.96
C THR A 68 9.78 1.62 -25.26
N THR A 69 10.58 1.35 -24.23
CA THR A 69 10.40 0.19 -23.37
C THR A 69 9.17 0.37 -22.49
N PHE A 70 8.47 -0.73 -22.18
CA PHE A 70 7.39 -0.73 -21.17
C PHE A 70 7.85 -0.18 -19.81
N PHE A 71 9.15 -0.28 -19.52
CA PHE A 71 9.80 0.32 -18.38
C PHE A 71 10.41 1.66 -18.76
N ASN A 72 9.68 2.74 -18.50
CA ASN A 72 10.26 4.07 -18.45
C ASN A 72 11.02 4.22 -17.13
N TRP A 73 12.32 4.49 -17.18
CA TRP A 73 13.18 4.60 -15.99
C TRP A 73 12.67 5.60 -14.95
N LYS A 74 12.02 6.69 -15.40
CA LYS A 74 11.40 7.66 -14.49
C LYS A 74 10.26 7.04 -13.68
N GLU A 75 9.38 6.30 -14.34
CA GLU A 75 8.19 5.71 -13.71
C GLU A 75 8.55 4.50 -12.82
N LEU A 76 9.59 3.75 -13.20
CA LEU A 76 10.16 2.70 -12.36
C LEU A 76 10.78 3.28 -11.09
N SER A 77 11.57 4.34 -11.22
CA SER A 77 12.20 5.02 -10.08
C SER A 77 11.15 5.56 -9.10
N THR A 78 10.07 6.17 -9.60
CA THR A 78 8.96 6.61 -8.74
C THR A 78 8.29 5.47 -7.99
N SER A 79 8.13 4.31 -8.65
CA SER A 79 7.52 3.11 -8.03
C SER A 79 8.41 2.54 -6.91
N ILE A 80 9.73 2.51 -7.14
CA ILE A 80 10.71 2.09 -6.14
C ILE A 80 10.67 3.02 -4.93
N PHE A 81 10.65 4.33 -5.17
CA PHE A 81 10.63 5.33 -4.09
C PHE A 81 9.33 5.27 -3.28
N GLN A 82 8.18 5.04 -3.93
CA GLN A 82 6.92 4.72 -3.22
C GLN A 82 7.08 3.53 -2.28
N GLY A 83 7.61 2.42 -2.79
CA GLY A 83 7.84 1.23 -1.98
C GLY A 83 8.77 1.48 -0.80
N LEU A 84 9.84 2.26 -1.00
CA LEU A 84 10.76 2.65 0.07
C LEU A 84 10.09 3.53 1.13
N MET A 85 9.28 4.51 0.75
CA MET A 85 8.58 5.38 1.71
C MET A 85 7.58 4.60 2.57
N ILE A 86 6.85 3.66 1.98
CA ILE A 86 5.95 2.76 2.73
C ILE A 86 6.77 1.89 3.68
N THR A 87 7.90 1.34 3.23
CA THR A 87 8.82 0.56 4.08
C THR A 87 9.32 1.37 5.27
N LEU A 88 9.70 2.64 5.06
CA LEU A 88 10.14 3.51 6.15
C LEU A 88 9.00 3.78 7.15
N GLY A 89 7.77 3.95 6.67
CA GLY A 89 6.58 4.08 7.52
C GLY A 89 6.28 2.83 8.35
N THR A 90 6.33 1.65 7.72
CA THR A 90 6.05 0.36 8.40
C THR A 90 7.14 0.00 9.41
N LEU A 91 8.41 0.17 9.04
CA LEU A 91 9.55 -0.03 9.96
C LEU A 91 9.59 1.04 11.06
N GLY A 92 9.16 2.27 10.76
CA GLY A 92 8.97 3.32 11.77
C GLY A 92 7.92 2.91 12.80
N THR A 93 6.80 2.36 12.35
CA THR A 93 5.74 1.81 13.22
C THR A 93 6.27 0.66 14.08
N TYR A 94 7.08 -0.22 13.51
CA TYR A 94 7.74 -1.30 14.24
C TYR A 94 8.66 -0.78 15.36
N ARG A 95 9.49 0.22 15.06
CA ARG A 95 10.39 0.84 16.05
C ARG A 95 9.61 1.57 17.14
N TYR A 96 8.55 2.26 16.78
CA TYR A 96 7.64 2.91 17.71
C TYR A 96 7.02 1.90 18.70
N ALA A 97 6.50 0.78 18.20
CA ALA A 97 5.90 -0.26 19.03
C ALA A 97 6.90 -0.83 20.05
N ILE A 98 8.12 -1.15 19.60
CA ILE A 98 9.16 -1.68 20.48
C ILE A 98 9.63 -0.66 21.51
N HIS A 99 9.74 0.62 21.13
CA HIS A 99 10.09 1.68 22.09
C HIS A 99 9.03 1.83 23.20
N HIS A 100 7.76 1.54 22.90
CA HIS A 100 6.68 1.52 23.87
C HIS A 100 6.55 0.20 24.64
N GLY A 101 7.51 -0.72 24.47
CA GLY A 101 7.53 -2.00 25.17
C GLY A 101 6.46 -2.99 24.69
N ALA A 102 5.95 -2.81 23.47
CA ALA A 102 4.98 -3.73 22.88
C ALA A 102 5.58 -5.14 22.71
N ASP A 103 4.75 -6.16 22.92
CA ASP A 103 5.08 -7.54 22.65
C ASP A 103 5.13 -7.82 21.14
N GLU A 104 5.53 -9.04 20.79
CA GLU A 104 5.66 -9.45 19.38
C GLU A 104 4.32 -9.39 18.64
N ALA A 105 3.25 -9.87 19.27
CA ALA A 105 1.92 -9.91 18.68
C ALA A 105 1.36 -8.51 18.42
N THR A 106 1.50 -7.57 19.36
CA THR A 106 1.07 -6.17 19.18
C THR A 106 1.89 -5.48 18.10
N THR A 107 3.21 -5.67 18.13
CA THR A 107 4.11 -5.11 17.12
C THR A 107 3.75 -5.61 15.73
N ARG A 108 3.46 -6.92 15.60
CA ARG A 108 3.01 -7.54 14.35
C ARG A 108 1.69 -6.95 13.86
N THR A 109 0.68 -6.83 14.74
CA THR A 109 -0.61 -6.22 14.38
C THR A 109 -0.44 -4.79 13.89
N MET A 110 0.37 -3.96 14.57
CA MET A 110 0.59 -2.56 14.18
C MET A 110 1.25 -2.44 12.79
N VAL A 111 2.31 -3.22 12.53
CA VAL A 111 3.00 -3.22 11.24
C VAL A 111 2.06 -3.74 10.13
N PHE A 112 1.27 -4.78 10.41
CA PHE A 112 0.29 -5.32 9.48
C PHE A 112 -0.79 -4.29 9.10
N VAL A 113 -1.37 -3.61 10.09
CA VAL A 113 -2.38 -2.54 9.88
C VAL A 113 -1.79 -1.39 9.07
N SER A 114 -0.57 -0.96 9.41
CA SER A 114 0.15 0.07 8.66
C SER A 114 0.32 -0.31 7.20
N LEU A 115 0.72 -1.55 6.92
CA LEU A 115 0.98 -2.03 5.57
C LEU A 115 -0.31 -2.20 4.75
N ILE A 116 -1.38 -2.77 5.35
CA ILE A 116 -2.70 -2.87 4.69
C ILE A 116 -3.23 -1.47 4.37
N THR A 117 -3.13 -0.55 5.31
CA THR A 117 -3.61 0.82 5.13
C THR A 117 -2.84 1.51 4.02
N ALA A 118 -1.50 1.40 4.02
CA ALA A 118 -0.67 1.90 2.94
C ALA A 118 -1.05 1.28 1.59
N ASN A 119 -1.30 -0.03 1.52
CA ASN A 119 -1.73 -0.70 0.29
C ASN A 119 -3.07 -0.16 -0.23
N ILE A 120 -4.08 0.01 0.64
CA ILE A 120 -5.37 0.59 0.26
C ILE A 120 -5.19 2.00 -0.34
N PHE A 121 -4.41 2.86 0.32
CA PHE A 121 -4.14 4.20 -0.19
C PHE A 121 -3.30 4.18 -1.46
N LEU A 122 -2.34 3.26 -1.57
CA LEU A 122 -1.52 3.09 -2.77
C LEU A 122 -2.36 2.64 -3.97
N THR A 123 -3.36 1.79 -3.77
CA THR A 123 -4.35 1.42 -4.78
C THR A 123 -5.11 2.65 -5.28
N LEU A 124 -5.63 3.47 -4.36
CA LEU A 124 -6.34 4.70 -4.71
C LEU A 124 -5.43 5.67 -5.47
N VAL A 125 -4.19 5.83 -5.00
CA VAL A 125 -3.23 6.76 -5.59
C VAL A 125 -2.76 6.29 -6.95
N ASN A 126 -2.45 5.02 -7.15
CA ASN A 126 -2.00 4.55 -8.46
C ASN A 126 -3.15 4.33 -9.45
N ARG A 127 -4.40 4.65 -9.08
CA ARG A 127 -5.61 4.54 -9.91
C ARG A 127 -5.58 5.39 -11.18
N SER A 128 -4.96 6.57 -11.15
CA SER A 128 -4.65 7.30 -12.38
C SER A 128 -3.30 7.95 -12.26
N PHE A 129 -2.48 7.83 -13.31
CA PHE A 129 -1.16 8.43 -13.37
C PHE A 129 -1.22 9.93 -13.64
N PHE A 130 -2.24 10.39 -14.38
CA PHE A 130 -2.40 11.80 -14.76
C PHE A 130 -3.40 12.57 -13.90
N TYR A 131 -4.39 11.91 -13.31
CA TYR A 131 -5.45 12.54 -12.53
C TYR A 131 -5.23 12.43 -11.00
N SER A 132 -5.54 13.51 -10.27
CA SER A 132 -5.48 13.56 -8.79
C SER A 132 -6.59 12.70 -8.20
N LEU A 133 -6.40 12.22 -6.95
CA LEU A 133 -7.41 11.43 -6.25
C LEU A 133 -8.77 12.13 -6.22
N LEU A 134 -8.79 13.46 -6.07
CA LEU A 134 -10.04 14.23 -6.01
C LEU A 134 -10.85 14.14 -7.31
N THR A 135 -10.18 14.21 -8.47
CA THR A 135 -10.81 13.99 -9.78
C THR A 135 -11.17 12.53 -10.01
N VAL A 136 -10.36 11.60 -9.48
CA VAL A 136 -10.54 10.16 -9.69
C VAL A 136 -11.65 9.57 -8.82
N ILE A 137 -11.86 10.11 -7.63
CA ILE A 137 -13.00 9.79 -6.75
C ILE A 137 -14.33 10.15 -7.43
N THR A 138 -14.35 11.15 -8.32
CA THR A 138 -15.54 11.50 -9.11
C THR A 138 -15.83 10.51 -10.25
N TYR A 139 -14.84 9.76 -10.73
CA TYR A 139 -15.06 8.71 -11.73
C TYR A 139 -15.79 7.51 -11.10
N LYS A 140 -17.03 7.27 -11.54
CA LYS A 140 -17.88 6.12 -11.19
C LYS A 140 -17.22 4.78 -11.59
N ASN A 141 -16.39 4.23 -10.72
CA ASN A 141 -16.12 2.79 -10.72
C ASN A 141 -16.59 2.23 -9.38
N ASN A 142 -17.76 1.60 -9.38
CA ASN A 142 -18.36 1.04 -8.17
C ASN A 142 -17.57 -0.16 -7.60
N MET A 143 -16.65 -0.76 -8.38
CA MET A 143 -15.84 -1.91 -7.93
C MET A 143 -14.72 -1.50 -6.98
N VAL A 144 -14.17 -0.30 -7.12
CA VAL A 144 -13.08 0.20 -6.25
C VAL A 144 -13.53 0.35 -4.78
N PRO A 145 -14.61 1.08 -4.45
CA PRO A 145 -15.07 1.17 -3.07
C PRO A 145 -15.53 -0.20 -2.54
N PHE A 146 -16.03 -1.09 -3.41
CA PHE A 146 -16.40 -2.45 -3.01
C PHE A 146 -15.19 -3.29 -2.57
N ILE A 147 -14.08 -3.28 -3.34
CA ILE A 147 -12.86 -3.98 -2.97
C ILE A 147 -12.26 -3.38 -1.70
N ILE A 148 -12.17 -2.04 -1.61
CA ILE A 148 -11.65 -1.37 -0.41
C ILE A 148 -12.51 -1.70 0.82
N ALA A 149 -13.84 -1.73 0.67
CA ALA A 149 -14.74 -2.11 1.76
C ALA A 149 -14.52 -3.56 2.19
N ILE A 150 -14.39 -4.51 1.25
CA ILE A 150 -14.08 -5.90 1.57
C ILE A 150 -12.72 -6.02 2.26
N THR A 151 -11.66 -5.41 1.71
CA THR A 151 -10.33 -5.46 2.30
C THR A 151 -10.32 -4.90 3.72
N THR A 152 -10.99 -3.76 3.94
CA THR A 152 -11.09 -3.13 5.25
C THR A 152 -11.91 -3.99 6.21
N MET A 153 -13.01 -4.58 5.75
CA MET A 153 -13.86 -5.46 6.55
C MET A 153 -13.11 -6.73 6.98
N VAL A 154 -12.38 -7.37 6.05
CA VAL A 154 -11.59 -8.56 6.35
C VAL A 154 -10.45 -8.20 7.31
N ALA A 155 -9.73 -7.09 7.09
CA ALA A 155 -8.69 -6.65 8.00
C ALA A 155 -9.25 -6.38 9.42
N ALA A 156 -10.40 -5.73 9.53
CA ALA A 156 -11.08 -5.49 10.80
C ALA A 156 -11.51 -6.81 11.47
N ALA A 157 -12.02 -7.77 10.70
CA ALA A 157 -12.41 -9.09 11.20
C ALA A 157 -11.21 -9.89 11.71
N LEU A 158 -10.07 -9.86 11.01
CA LEU A 158 -8.84 -10.53 11.42
C LEU A 158 -8.33 -10.04 12.78
N ILE A 159 -8.49 -8.76 13.08
CA ILE A 159 -8.01 -8.14 14.32
C ILE A 159 -9.03 -8.27 15.44
N SER A 160 -10.32 -8.12 15.12
CA SER A 160 -11.38 -8.01 16.14
C SER A 160 -11.94 -9.37 16.55
N TRP A 161 -11.87 -10.39 15.70
CA TRP A 161 -12.46 -11.70 15.96
C TRP A 161 -11.41 -12.67 16.52
N PRO A 162 -11.52 -13.13 17.80
CA PRO A 162 -10.50 -13.94 18.46
C PRO A 162 -9.98 -15.18 17.70
N PRO A 163 -10.79 -16.02 17.02
CA PRO A 163 -10.27 -17.19 16.31
C PRO A 163 -9.29 -16.81 15.19
N PHE A 164 -9.55 -15.72 14.46
CA PHE A 164 -8.65 -15.23 13.42
C PHE A 164 -7.41 -14.56 14.02
N ALA A 165 -7.59 -13.75 15.08
CA ALA A 165 -6.47 -13.10 15.75
C ALA A 165 -5.47 -14.12 16.30
N VAL A 166 -5.94 -15.20 16.94
CA VAL A 166 -5.07 -16.28 17.43
C VAL A 166 -4.36 -17.01 16.27
N PHE A 167 -5.07 -17.29 15.17
CA PHE A 167 -4.50 -17.99 14.02
C PHE A 167 -3.37 -17.21 13.32
N PHE A 168 -3.51 -15.88 13.25
CA PHE A 168 -2.47 -14.99 12.71
C PHE A 168 -1.43 -14.55 13.76
N GLY A 169 -1.68 -14.84 15.05
CA GLY A 169 -0.87 -14.34 16.15
C GLY A 169 -0.92 -12.82 16.31
N PHE A 170 -2.09 -12.24 16.07
CA PHE A 170 -2.40 -10.85 16.36
C PHE A 170 -2.87 -10.69 17.81
N SER A 171 -2.48 -9.57 18.44
CA SER A 171 -3.06 -9.12 19.70
C SER A 171 -4.11 -8.04 19.46
N THR A 172 -4.98 -7.85 20.46
CA THR A 172 -5.88 -6.70 20.50
C THR A 172 -5.08 -5.43 20.74
N ILE A 173 -5.12 -4.52 19.77
CA ILE A 173 -4.40 -3.25 19.84
C ILE A 173 -5.30 -2.15 20.43
N SER A 174 -4.69 -1.22 21.15
CA SER A 174 -5.41 -0.03 21.64
C SER A 174 -5.85 0.86 20.49
N SER A 175 -6.94 1.61 20.68
CA SER A 175 -7.43 2.55 19.65
C SER A 175 -6.38 3.57 19.24
N SER A 176 -5.50 3.97 20.15
CA SER A 176 -4.38 4.88 19.86
C SER A 176 -3.33 4.24 18.94
N ALA A 177 -2.96 2.98 19.18
CA ALA A 177 -2.02 2.24 18.34
C ALA A 177 -2.61 1.95 16.95
N LEU A 178 -3.92 1.68 16.89
CA LEU A 178 -4.65 1.52 15.64
C LEU A 178 -4.64 2.82 14.83
N LEU A 179 -4.98 3.95 15.44
CA LEU A 179 -4.97 5.25 14.79
C LEU A 179 -3.57 5.63 14.31
N PHE A 180 -2.54 5.38 15.12
CA PHE A 180 -1.15 5.62 14.76
C PHE A 180 -0.73 4.79 13.53
N SER A 181 -1.11 3.50 13.49
CA SER A 181 -0.78 2.60 12.38
C SER A 181 -1.48 3.04 11.09
N ILE A 182 -2.76 3.42 11.16
CA ILE A 182 -3.53 3.93 10.02
C ILE A 182 -2.93 5.25 9.52
N THR A 183 -2.63 6.18 10.43
CA THR A 183 -2.07 7.49 10.09
C THR A 183 -0.71 7.35 9.43
N THR A 184 0.14 6.46 9.96
CA THR A 184 1.48 6.21 9.39
C THR A 184 1.37 5.60 7.99
N GLY A 185 0.47 4.62 7.80
CA GLY A 185 0.18 4.06 6.49
C GLY A 185 -0.30 5.12 5.50
N PHE A 186 -1.22 5.99 5.91
CA PHE A 186 -1.71 7.10 5.08
C PHE A 186 -0.59 8.09 4.70
N VAL A 187 0.14 8.60 5.68
CA VAL A 187 1.23 9.58 5.48
C VAL A 187 2.32 9.02 4.56
N SER A 188 2.62 7.72 4.68
CA SER A 188 3.63 7.05 3.85
C SER A 188 3.31 7.04 2.35
N VAL A 189 2.03 7.26 1.99
CA VAL A 189 1.55 7.30 0.60
C VAL A 189 1.13 8.71 0.17
N ALA A 190 0.59 9.52 1.09
CA ALA A 190 0.02 10.84 0.81
C ALA A 190 1.00 11.81 0.12
N TRP A 191 2.30 11.71 0.40
CA TRP A 191 3.32 12.53 -0.24
C TRP A 191 3.33 12.39 -1.78
N PHE A 192 2.93 11.24 -2.31
CA PHE A 192 2.91 11.01 -3.76
C PHE A 192 1.81 11.83 -4.45
N GLU A 193 0.71 12.13 -3.76
CA GLU A 193 -0.31 13.01 -4.31
C GLU A 193 0.21 14.44 -4.50
N VAL A 194 1.04 14.93 -3.56
CA VAL A 194 1.71 16.22 -3.68
C VAL A 194 2.62 16.27 -4.90
N VAL A 195 3.33 15.16 -5.19
CA VAL A 195 4.19 15.07 -6.38
C VAL A 195 3.38 15.16 -7.67
N LYS A 196 2.23 14.48 -7.76
CA LYS A 196 1.35 14.60 -8.93
C LYS A 196 0.83 16.01 -9.14
N LEU A 197 0.43 16.68 -8.05
CA LEU A 197 -0.03 18.06 -8.11
C LEU A 197 1.05 18.99 -8.68
N LYS A 198 2.31 18.78 -8.30
CA LYS A 198 3.44 19.55 -8.80
C LYS A 198 3.72 19.29 -10.28
N ILE A 199 3.70 18.03 -10.72
CA ILE A 199 3.89 17.65 -12.14
C ILE A 199 2.78 18.27 -13.01
N ARG A 200 1.54 18.29 -12.52
CA ARG A 200 0.40 18.90 -13.23
C ARG A 200 0.53 20.42 -13.35
N TYR A 201 1.07 21.10 -12.33
CA TYR A 201 1.31 22.53 -12.38
C TYR A 201 2.38 22.87 -13.43
N ASP A 202 3.47 22.10 -13.49
CA ASP A 202 4.57 22.29 -14.44
C ASP A 202 4.16 22.03 -15.90
N HIS A 203 3.20 21.12 -16.15
CA HIS A 203 2.69 20.84 -17.49
C HIS A 203 1.63 21.84 -17.99
N ARG A 204 1.12 22.72 -17.11
CA ARG A 204 0.10 23.72 -17.44
C ARG A 204 0.70 25.11 -17.72
N ASN A 205 1.99 25.31 -17.40
CA ASN A 205 2.80 26.47 -17.78
C ASN A 205 3.68 26.13 -18.99
#